data_AF-A0A953Q1L9-F1
#
_entry.id   AF-A0A953Q1L9-F1
#
_cell.length_a   1.000
_cell.length_b   1.000
_cell.length_c   1.000
_cell.angle_alpha   90.00
_cell.angle_beta   90.00
_cell.angle_gamma   90.00
#
_symmetry.space_group_name_H-M   'P 1'
#
loop_
_entity.id
_entity.type
_entity.pdbx_description
1 polymer ?
#
loop_
_entity_poly.entity_id
_entity_poly.type
_entity_poly.pdbx_seq_one_letter_code
_entity_poly.pdbx_strand_id
1 'polypeptide(L)'
;MNCLNREQLFAYAHRLAEGRDEEAIREHVETCARCRAALNEYRQLDALLDEWKPAEPSPWFDARVRQAIAATEPGKPFFGTAWMRWAAVGALAVLMGVGVWAWRRAHQPVEVNPPVAHEVAPQKNPAQPPVTVAQSKPTAHPLPKAQEQAKQIAAPSSELNPDDDLKALEDYDLIANFDVLSEIPRGGTKVDN
;
A
#
# COMPACT_ATOMS: atom_id res chain seq x y z
N MET A 1 -26.22 39.97 -12.09
CA MET A 1 -25.25 38.94 -11.65
C MET A 1 -26.05 37.70 -11.30
N ASN A 2 -25.70 36.54 -11.86
CA ASN A 2 -26.45 35.32 -11.59
C ASN A 2 -26.20 34.84 -10.16
N CYS A 3 -27.23 34.30 -9.52
CA CYS A 3 -27.08 33.71 -8.19
C CYS A 3 -26.30 32.39 -8.27
N LEU A 4 -25.73 31.99 -7.14
CA LEU A 4 -25.10 30.68 -6.98
C LEU A 4 -26.10 29.55 -7.19
N ASN A 5 -25.60 28.42 -7.70
CA ASN A 5 -26.36 27.18 -7.77
C ASN A 5 -26.48 26.54 -6.38
N ARG A 6 -27.51 25.71 -6.20
CA ARG A 6 -27.77 25.00 -4.93
C ARG A 6 -26.56 24.19 -4.45
N GLU A 7 -25.89 23.50 -5.37
CA GLU A 7 -24.72 22.67 -5.08
C GLU A 7 -23.53 23.47 -4.54
N GLN A 8 -23.26 24.64 -5.12
CA GLN A 8 -22.19 25.53 -4.66
C GLN A 8 -22.49 26.08 -3.27
N LEU A 9 -23.75 26.44 -3.03
CA LEU A 9 -24.18 26.95 -1.73
C LEU A 9 -24.12 25.86 -0.65
N PHE A 10 -24.55 24.64 -0.98
CA PHE A 10 -24.46 23.47 -0.10
C PHE A 10 -23.01 23.10 0.20
N ALA A 11 -22.15 23.05 -0.83
CA ALA A 11 -20.73 22.76 -0.67
C ALA A 11 -20.07 23.80 0.26
N TYR A 12 -20.41 25.07 0.12
CA TYR A 12 -19.92 26.13 1.00
C TYR A 12 -20.46 25.99 2.43
N ALA A 13 -21.76 25.70 2.61
CA ALA A 13 -22.39 25.52 3.92
C ALA A 13 -21.71 24.43 4.75
N HIS A 14 -21.41 23.28 4.13
CA HIS A 14 -20.81 22.12 4.79
C HIS A 14 -19.27 22.04 4.69
N ARG A 15 -18.60 23.13 4.29
CA ARG A 15 -17.13 23.21 4.11
C ARG A 15 -16.53 22.16 3.15
N LEU A 16 -17.25 21.86 2.08
CA LEU A 16 -16.84 20.99 0.97
C LEU A 16 -16.32 21.79 -0.24
N ALA A 17 -16.45 23.13 -0.23
CA ALA A 17 -15.86 24.00 -1.25
C ALA A 17 -14.36 24.17 -0.97
N GLU A 18 -13.53 24.12 -2.01
CA GLU A 18 -12.06 24.16 -1.87
C GLU A 18 -11.43 25.33 -2.64
N GLY A 19 -10.46 25.99 -2.01
CA GLY A 19 -9.60 27.00 -2.62
C GLY A 19 -10.40 28.13 -3.29
N ARG A 20 -10.04 28.45 -4.55
CA ARG A 20 -10.59 29.60 -5.30
C ARG A 20 -12.12 29.64 -5.38
N ASP A 21 -12.79 28.50 -5.32
CA ASP A 21 -14.25 28.45 -5.39
C ASP A 21 -14.88 28.94 -4.08
N GLU A 22 -14.25 28.68 -2.93
CA GLU A 22 -14.70 29.16 -1.62
C GLU A 22 -14.63 30.69 -1.53
N GLU A 23 -13.53 31.30 -1.98
CA GLU A 23 -13.39 32.77 -2.03
C GLU A 23 -14.47 33.42 -2.91
N ALA A 24 -14.68 32.89 -4.13
CA ALA A 24 -15.67 33.43 -5.06
C ALA A 24 -17.10 33.32 -4.51
N ILE A 25 -17.42 32.19 -3.85
CA ILE A 25 -18.71 31.99 -3.21
C ILE A 25 -18.89 32.98 -2.04
N ARG A 26 -17.86 33.17 -1.22
CA ARG A 26 -17.88 34.11 -0.08
C ARG A 26 -18.16 35.54 -0.52
N GLU A 27 -17.42 36.04 -1.52
CA GLU A 27 -17.62 37.37 -2.10
C GLU A 27 -19.05 37.54 -2.65
N HIS A 28 -19.58 36.50 -3.30
CA HIS A 28 -20.95 36.52 -3.79
C HIS A 28 -21.99 36.57 -2.65
N VAL A 29 -21.81 35.81 -1.57
CA VAL A 29 -22.75 35.79 -0.42
C VAL A 29 -22.73 37.12 0.34
N GLU A 30 -21.59 37.80 0.40
CA GLU A 30 -21.46 39.12 0.99
C GLU A 30 -22.22 40.19 0.18
N THR A 31 -22.35 40.02 -1.13
CA THR A 31 -23.01 40.99 -2.01
C THR A 31 -24.47 40.64 -2.37
N CYS A 32 -24.84 39.35 -2.34
CA CYS A 32 -26.16 38.87 -2.75
C CYS A 32 -27.05 38.45 -1.56
N ALA A 33 -28.08 39.25 -1.27
CA ALA A 33 -29.02 38.99 -0.17
C ALA A 33 -29.77 37.65 -0.31
N ARG A 34 -30.09 37.23 -1.55
CA ARG A 34 -30.79 35.96 -1.80
C ARG A 34 -29.94 34.75 -1.39
N CYS A 35 -28.68 34.72 -1.82
CA CYS A 35 -27.76 33.65 -1.48
C CYS A 35 -27.45 33.63 0.02
N ARG A 36 -27.37 34.80 0.66
CA ARG A 36 -27.22 34.90 2.12
C ARG A 36 -28.43 34.34 2.88
N ALA A 37 -29.64 34.61 2.43
CA ALA A 37 -30.86 34.05 3.03
C ALA A 37 -30.87 32.52 2.92
N ALA A 38 -30.62 31.97 1.73
CA ALA A 38 -30.56 30.53 1.52
C ALA A 38 -29.43 29.86 2.33
N LEU A 39 -28.27 30.52 2.49
CA LEU A 39 -27.20 29.99 3.35
C LEU A 39 -27.61 29.94 4.84
N ASN A 40 -28.40 30.91 5.28
CA ASN A 40 -28.92 30.91 6.65
C ASN A 40 -29.97 29.82 6.87
N GLU A 41 -30.77 29.47 5.86
CA GLU A 41 -31.69 28.33 5.92
C GLU A 41 -30.94 27.01 6.14
N TYR A 42 -29.83 26.79 5.42
CA TYR A 42 -28.96 25.61 5.66
C TYR A 42 -28.40 25.58 7.08
N ARG A 43 -27.90 26.71 7.57
CA ARG A 43 -27.36 26.80 8.95
C ARG A 43 -28.43 26.55 10.02
N GLN A 44 -29.67 26.96 9.77
CA GLN A 44 -30.79 26.68 10.66
C GLN A 44 -31.12 25.18 10.67
N LEU A 45 -31.11 24.55 9.50
CA LEU A 45 -31.29 23.10 9.40
C LEU A 45 -30.20 22.33 10.15
N ASP A 46 -28.94 22.71 9.97
CA ASP A 46 -27.81 22.09 10.68
C ASP A 46 -27.95 22.23 12.20
N ALA A 47 -28.35 23.41 12.67
CA ALA A 47 -28.60 23.63 14.10
C ALA A 47 -29.71 22.74 14.65
N LEU A 48 -30.74 22.43 13.86
CA LEU A 48 -31.80 21.49 14.23
C LEU A 48 -31.31 20.03 14.22
N LEU A 49 -30.45 19.68 13.26
CA LEU A 49 -29.87 18.33 13.18
C LEU A 49 -28.90 18.06 14.32
N ASP A 50 -28.15 19.07 14.76
CA ASP A 50 -27.24 18.99 15.91
C ASP A 50 -27.97 18.74 17.24
N GLU A 51 -29.24 19.12 17.36
CA GLU A 51 -30.07 18.82 18.53
C GLU A 51 -30.38 17.32 18.63
N TRP A 52 -30.34 16.59 17.52
CA TRP A 52 -30.72 15.19 17.50
C TRP A 52 -29.61 14.32 18.12
N LYS A 53 -29.94 13.68 19.25
CA LYS A 53 -28.98 12.82 19.96
C LYS A 53 -28.54 11.64 19.07
N PRO A 54 -27.23 11.40 18.92
CA PRO A 54 -26.73 10.20 18.27
C PRO A 54 -27.26 8.97 19.01
N ALA A 55 -27.74 7.98 18.26
CA ALA A 55 -28.07 6.68 18.83
C ALA A 55 -26.77 6.02 19.34
N GLU A 56 -26.78 5.52 20.58
CA GLU A 56 -25.66 4.71 21.07
C GLU A 56 -25.52 3.46 20.18
N PRO A 57 -24.29 3.15 19.72
CA PRO A 57 -24.07 1.92 18.97
C PRO A 57 -24.42 0.71 19.84
N SER A 58 -24.94 -0.34 19.22
CA SER A 58 -25.27 -1.57 19.95
C SER A 58 -24.01 -2.14 20.64
N PRO A 59 -24.11 -2.76 21.83
CA PRO A 59 -22.94 -3.31 22.54
C PRO A 59 -22.10 -4.32 21.74
N TRP A 60 -22.68 -4.95 20.73
CA TRP A 60 -21.99 -5.92 19.85
C TRP A 60 -21.30 -5.29 18.65
N PHE A 61 -21.59 -4.02 18.33
CA PHE A 61 -21.01 -3.32 17.19
C PHE A 61 -19.49 -3.20 17.33
N ASP A 62 -19.01 -2.77 18.49
CA ASP A 62 -17.58 -2.60 18.75
C ASP A 62 -16.80 -3.91 18.67
N ALA A 63 -17.42 -5.02 19.07
CA ALA A 63 -16.82 -6.35 18.98
C ALA A 63 -16.66 -6.76 17.51
N ARG A 64 -17.71 -6.55 16.70
CA ARG A 64 -17.70 -6.87 15.26
C ARG A 64 -16.73 -5.98 14.49
N VAL A 65 -16.65 -4.68 14.79
CA VAL A 65 -15.70 -3.76 14.16
C VAL A 65 -14.26 -4.16 14.48
N ARG A 66 -13.95 -4.48 15.75
CA ARG A 66 -12.61 -4.96 16.13
C ARG A 66 -12.25 -6.26 15.44
N GLN A 67 -13.19 -7.19 15.33
CA GLN A 67 -12.98 -8.44 14.61
C GLN A 67 -12.73 -8.20 13.11
N ALA A 68 -13.48 -7.29 12.49
CA ALA A 68 -13.30 -6.92 11.10
C ALA A 68 -11.92 -6.30 10.88
N ILE A 69 -11.50 -5.34 11.70
CA ILE A 69 -10.17 -4.71 11.61
C ILE A 69 -9.06 -5.76 11.77
N ALA A 70 -9.17 -6.64 12.76
CA ALA A 70 -8.19 -7.70 13.00
C ALA A 70 -8.10 -8.71 11.84
N ALA A 71 -9.21 -8.95 11.12
CA ALA A 71 -9.21 -9.78 9.92
C ALA A 71 -8.52 -9.09 8.73
N THR A 72 -8.50 -7.75 8.70
CA THR A 72 -7.83 -6.94 7.67
C THR A 72 -6.36 -6.67 7.97
N GLU A 73 -5.89 -6.87 9.21
CA GLU A 73 -4.47 -6.69 9.53
C GLU A 73 -3.63 -7.67 8.69
N PRO A 74 -2.65 -7.18 7.90
CA PRO A 74 -1.80 -8.05 7.12
C PRO A 74 -1.07 -8.97 8.10
N GLY A 75 -1.35 -10.27 7.95
CA GLY A 75 -0.89 -11.30 8.88
C GLY A 75 0.56 -11.11 9.26
N LYS A 76 0.84 -11.26 10.56
CA LYS A 76 2.20 -11.23 11.15
C LYS A 76 3.18 -11.87 10.16
N PRO A 77 4.26 -11.19 9.74
CA PRO A 77 5.15 -11.74 8.73
C PRO A 77 5.59 -13.13 9.19
N PHE A 78 5.29 -14.16 8.40
CA PHE A 78 5.58 -15.56 8.69
C PHE A 78 7.09 -15.80 8.90
N PHE A 79 7.93 -14.88 8.41
CA PHE A 79 9.38 -14.83 8.62
C PHE A 79 9.83 -13.83 9.71
N GLY A 80 8.93 -13.36 10.57
CA GLY A 80 9.23 -12.47 11.69
C GLY A 80 9.90 -13.21 12.86
N THR A 81 11.02 -12.68 13.37
CA THR A 81 11.85 -13.15 14.51
C THR A 81 12.40 -14.59 14.45
N ALA A 82 11.75 -15.53 13.77
CA ALA A 82 12.22 -16.90 13.62
C ALA A 82 13.55 -16.95 12.85
N TRP A 83 13.69 -16.20 11.76
CA TRP A 83 14.96 -16.09 11.03
C TRP A 83 16.07 -15.49 11.90
N MET A 84 15.74 -14.53 12.77
CA MET A 84 16.67 -13.89 13.71
C MET A 84 17.15 -14.89 14.78
N ARG A 85 16.27 -15.77 15.26
CA ARG A 85 16.63 -16.85 16.20
C ARG A 85 17.56 -17.87 15.54
N TRP A 86 17.27 -18.28 14.30
CA TRP A 86 18.15 -19.18 13.55
C TRP A 86 19.50 -18.53 13.18
N ALA A 87 19.50 -17.23 12.86
CA ALA A 87 20.73 -16.47 12.64
C ALA A 87 21.60 -16.41 13.91
N ALA A 88 20.98 -16.19 15.08
CA ALA A 88 21.69 -16.21 16.36
C ALA A 88 22.29 -17.58 16.69
N VAL A 89 21.54 -18.67 16.44
CA VAL A 89 22.04 -20.04 16.61
C VAL A 89 23.19 -20.34 15.63
N GLY A 90 23.07 -19.92 14.37
CA GLY A 90 24.13 -20.05 13.37
C GLY A 90 25.41 -19.33 13.78
N ALA A 91 25.31 -18.08 14.26
CA ALA A 91 26.45 -17.30 14.74
C ALA A 91 27.17 -17.98 15.92
N LEU A 92 26.42 -18.53 16.89
CA LEU A 92 27.00 -19.25 18.03
C LEU A 92 27.75 -20.52 17.58
N ALA A 93 27.18 -21.27 16.64
CA ALA A 93 27.81 -22.49 16.10
C ALA A 93 29.10 -22.17 15.34
N VAL A 94 29.14 -21.08 14.59
CA VAL A 94 30.36 -20.61 13.90
C VAL A 94 31.44 -20.23 14.92
N LEU A 95 31.09 -19.48 15.98
CA LEU A 95 32.05 -19.12 17.04
C LEU A 95 32.62 -20.34 17.75
N MET A 96 31.77 -21.32 18.09
CA MET A 96 32.19 -22.62 18.63
C MET A 96 33.13 -23.36 17.68
N GLY A 97 32.77 -23.45 16.39
CA GLY A 97 33.58 -24.11 15.37
C GLY A 97 34.95 -23.46 15.18
N VAL A 98 35.01 -22.12 15.13
CA VAL A 98 36.25 -21.34 15.04
C VAL A 98 37.10 -21.54 16.30
N GLY A 99 36.49 -21.53 17.48
CA GLY A 99 37.17 -21.81 18.74
C GLY A 99 37.81 -23.19 18.78
N VAL A 100 37.05 -24.23 18.41
CA VAL A 100 37.55 -25.62 18.36
C VAL A 100 38.66 -25.78 17.31
N TRP A 101 38.53 -25.12 16.15
CA TRP A 101 39.55 -25.16 15.10
C TRP A 101 40.85 -24.47 15.54
N ALA A 102 40.75 -23.27 16.13
CA ALA A 102 41.91 -22.55 16.67
C ALA A 102 42.60 -23.36 17.78
N TRP A 103 41.82 -23.99 18.66
CA TRP A 103 42.32 -24.84 19.73
C TRP A 103 43.06 -26.08 19.19
N ARG A 104 42.48 -26.76 18.19
CA ARG A 104 43.15 -27.88 17.51
C ARG A 104 44.44 -27.47 16.81
N ARG A 105 44.47 -26.29 16.18
CA ARG A 105 45.67 -25.77 15.53
C ARG A 105 46.77 -25.44 16.53
N ALA A 106 46.41 -24.88 17.70
CA ALA A 106 47.34 -24.60 18.78
C ALA A 106 47.95 -25.88 19.40
N HIS A 107 47.22 -26.99 19.36
CA HIS A 107 47.69 -28.30 19.83
C HIS A 107 48.25 -29.22 18.74
N GLN A 108 48.48 -28.72 17.52
CA GLN A 108 49.28 -29.45 16.56
C GLN A 108 50.71 -29.54 17.13
N PRO A 109 51.23 -30.74 17.43
CA PRO A 109 52.63 -30.87 17.82
C PRO A 109 53.48 -30.41 16.65
N VAL A 110 54.28 -29.37 16.87
CA VAL A 110 55.31 -28.96 15.93
C VAL A 110 56.35 -30.07 15.88
N GLU A 111 56.28 -30.94 14.87
CA GLU A 111 57.41 -31.82 14.57
C GLU A 111 58.58 -30.93 14.12
N VAL A 112 59.58 -30.82 14.99
CA VAL A 112 60.85 -30.19 14.68
C VAL A 112 61.67 -31.17 13.84
N ASN A 113 61.56 -31.03 12.52
CA ASN A 113 62.40 -31.79 11.58
C ASN A 113 63.75 -31.06 11.41
N PRO A 114 64.91 -31.70 11.66
CA PRO A 114 66.21 -31.06 11.49
C PRO A 114 66.55 -30.78 10.00
N PRO A 115 67.34 -29.74 9.71
CA PRO A 115 67.61 -29.30 8.35
C PRO A 115 68.59 -30.26 7.64
N VAL A 116 68.19 -30.80 6.49
CA VAL A 116 69.11 -31.40 5.51
C VAL A 116 69.45 -30.36 4.46
N ALA A 117 70.75 -30.21 4.21
CA ALA A 117 71.35 -29.26 3.28
C ALA A 117 71.16 -29.68 1.80
N HIS A 118 70.72 -28.68 1.02
CA HIS A 118 70.87 -28.38 -0.41
C HIS A 118 71.04 -29.47 -1.48
N GLU A 119 70.15 -29.42 -2.48
CA GLU A 119 70.54 -29.47 -3.89
C GLU A 119 69.90 -28.31 -4.67
N VAL A 120 70.70 -27.76 -5.60
CA VAL A 120 70.49 -26.55 -6.41
C VAL A 120 70.20 -27.00 -7.86
N ALA A 121 69.04 -26.67 -8.42
CA ALA A 121 68.80 -25.84 -9.63
C ALA A 121 67.85 -26.54 -10.64
N PRO A 122 67.24 -25.85 -11.63
CA PRO A 122 67.18 -24.41 -11.87
C PRO A 122 65.76 -23.81 -11.92
N GLN A 123 65.77 -22.52 -11.69
CA GLN A 123 64.71 -21.53 -11.83
C GLN A 123 64.23 -21.43 -13.29
N LYS A 124 62.91 -21.53 -13.53
CA LYS A 124 62.26 -20.93 -14.70
C LYS A 124 61.04 -20.15 -14.22
N ASN A 125 61.22 -18.84 -14.08
CA ASN A 125 60.16 -17.84 -14.08
C ASN A 125 60.49 -16.89 -15.24
N PRO A 126 59.55 -16.40 -16.03
CA PRO A 126 58.57 -15.45 -15.50
C PRO A 126 57.17 -15.58 -16.08
N ALA A 127 56.15 -15.23 -15.29
CA ALA A 127 55.18 -14.20 -15.67
C ALA A 127 54.07 -14.09 -14.62
N GLN A 128 54.06 -12.95 -13.92
CA GLN A 128 52.83 -12.41 -13.32
C GLN A 128 52.10 -11.54 -14.38
N PRO A 129 50.98 -10.89 -14.04
CA PRO A 129 49.60 -11.28 -14.33
C PRO A 129 49.00 -10.37 -15.42
N PRO A 130 47.67 -10.35 -15.58
CA PRO A 130 47.06 -9.03 -15.39
C PRO A 130 45.86 -9.05 -14.46
N VAL A 131 45.95 -8.17 -13.47
CA VAL A 131 44.85 -7.37 -12.93
C VAL A 131 43.77 -7.09 -14.00
N THR A 132 42.52 -7.45 -13.70
CA THR A 132 41.37 -6.90 -14.42
C THR A 132 40.68 -5.90 -13.53
N VAL A 133 40.77 -4.64 -13.94
CA VAL A 133 40.06 -3.49 -13.39
C VAL A 133 38.59 -3.58 -13.78
N ALA A 134 37.77 -3.06 -12.88
CA ALA A 134 36.34 -2.76 -12.98
C ALA A 134 35.82 -2.40 -14.40
N GLN A 135 34.56 -2.75 -14.66
CA GLN A 135 33.59 -1.81 -15.25
C GLN A 135 32.15 -2.34 -15.13
N SER A 136 31.37 -1.66 -14.29
CA SER A 136 29.92 -1.62 -14.33
C SER A 136 29.45 -0.83 -15.55
N LYS A 137 28.48 -1.35 -16.30
CA LYS A 137 27.64 -0.54 -17.19
C LYS A 137 26.20 -1.04 -17.18
N PRO A 138 25.21 -0.17 -16.88
CA PRO A 138 23.80 -0.50 -16.97
C PRO A 138 23.33 -0.29 -18.42
N THR A 139 22.69 -1.30 -19.00
CA THR A 139 22.04 -1.18 -20.31
C THR A 139 20.54 -1.22 -20.11
N ALA A 140 19.91 -0.08 -20.39
CA ALA A 140 18.47 0.10 -20.45
C ALA A 140 17.82 -0.90 -21.41
N HIS A 141 16.67 -1.45 -21.01
CA HIS A 141 15.80 -2.21 -21.90
C HIS A 141 14.68 -1.31 -22.45
N PRO A 142 14.32 -1.43 -23.74
CA PRO A 142 13.30 -0.59 -24.37
C PRO A 142 11.88 -1.13 -24.07
N LEU A 143 10.94 -0.20 -23.86
CA LEU A 143 9.50 -0.44 -23.92
C LEU A 143 9.08 -1.01 -25.29
N PRO A 144 8.21 -2.02 -25.34
CA PRO A 144 7.32 -2.22 -26.47
C PRO A 144 6.02 -1.44 -26.27
N LYS A 145 5.67 -0.64 -27.28
CA LYS A 145 4.32 -0.13 -27.52
C LYS A 145 3.33 -1.29 -27.67
N ALA A 146 2.18 -1.18 -27.02
CA ALA A 146 0.96 -1.88 -27.43
C ALA A 146 -0.23 -0.96 -27.15
N GLN A 147 -0.41 0.00 -28.06
CA GLN A 147 -1.68 0.70 -28.23
C GLN A 147 -2.69 -0.28 -28.81
N GLU A 148 -3.38 -1.05 -27.96
CA GLU A 148 -4.48 -1.93 -28.41
C GLU A 148 -5.56 -2.06 -27.33
N GLN A 149 -5.81 -1.00 -26.57
CA GLN A 149 -6.92 -0.91 -25.62
C GLN A 149 -7.61 0.45 -25.76
N ALA A 150 -8.10 0.71 -26.96
CA ALA A 150 -8.93 1.89 -27.25
C ALA A 150 -10.08 1.48 -28.17
N LYS A 151 -10.87 0.46 -27.79
CA LYS A 151 -12.14 0.19 -28.47
C LYS A 151 -13.16 -0.67 -27.73
N GLN A 152 -13.26 -0.56 -26.40
CA GLN A 152 -14.35 -1.21 -25.65
C GLN A 152 -14.81 -0.35 -24.46
N ILE A 153 -15.10 0.92 -24.72
CA ILE A 153 -15.98 1.71 -23.85
C ILE A 153 -17.00 2.37 -24.78
N ALA A 154 -17.96 1.58 -25.23
CA ALA A 154 -19.13 2.07 -25.94
C ALA A 154 -20.34 1.45 -25.25
N ALA A 155 -20.90 2.19 -24.30
CA ALA A 155 -22.19 1.89 -23.70
C ALA A 155 -23.29 1.91 -24.79
N PRO A 156 -24.31 1.05 -24.71
CA PRO A 156 -25.65 1.44 -25.09
C PRO A 156 -26.31 2.08 -23.86
N SER A 157 -26.57 3.38 -23.96
CA SER A 157 -27.46 4.13 -23.09
C SER A 157 -28.87 3.53 -23.17
N SER A 158 -29.23 2.70 -22.19
CA SER A 158 -30.61 2.38 -21.90
C SER A 158 -31.31 3.65 -21.42
N GLU A 159 -32.37 4.04 -22.12
CA GLU A 159 -33.27 5.12 -21.72
C GLU A 159 -33.75 4.86 -20.28
N LEU A 160 -33.34 5.73 -19.36
CA LEU A 160 -33.78 5.70 -17.96
C LEU A 160 -35.23 6.15 -17.92
N ASN A 161 -36.14 5.23 -17.61
CA ASN A 161 -37.56 5.53 -17.45
C ASN A 161 -37.81 5.74 -15.95
N PRO A 162 -38.01 6.99 -15.49
CA PRO A 162 -37.97 7.30 -14.06
C PRO A 162 -39.02 6.54 -13.25
N ASP A 163 -40.17 6.23 -13.85
CA ASP A 163 -41.27 5.52 -13.18
C ASP A 163 -41.02 4.01 -13.01
N ASP A 164 -40.25 3.39 -13.91
CA ASP A 164 -39.87 1.97 -13.81
C ASP A 164 -38.64 1.79 -12.91
N ASP A 165 -37.68 2.72 -12.98
CA ASP A 165 -36.48 2.71 -12.13
C ASP A 165 -36.83 2.95 -10.65
N LEU A 166 -37.89 3.73 -10.35
CA LEU A 166 -38.41 3.92 -9.00
C LEU A 166 -38.91 2.61 -8.36
N LYS A 167 -39.44 1.67 -9.14
CA LYS A 167 -39.84 0.35 -8.64
C LYS A 167 -38.65 -0.55 -8.33
N ALA A 168 -37.58 -0.46 -9.12
CA ALA A 168 -36.34 -1.18 -8.85
C ALA A 168 -35.63 -0.67 -7.58
N LEU A 169 -35.82 0.60 -7.22
CA LEU A 169 -35.32 1.22 -5.98
C LEU A 169 -36.10 0.79 -4.73
N GLU A 170 -37.31 0.24 -4.86
CA GLU A 170 -38.11 -0.28 -3.74
C GLU A 170 -37.84 -1.77 -3.43
N ASP A 171 -37.10 -2.48 -4.28
CA ASP A 171 -36.66 -3.87 -4.03
C ASP A 171 -35.53 -3.89 -2.99
N TYR A 172 -35.90 -3.72 -1.72
CA TYR A 172 -35.04 -3.92 -0.54
C TYR A 172 -34.42 -5.33 -0.47
N ASP A 173 -34.90 -6.27 -1.28
CA ASP A 173 -34.38 -7.63 -1.42
C ASP A 173 -33.01 -7.69 -2.11
N LEU A 174 -32.66 -6.66 -2.89
CA LEU A 174 -31.32 -6.50 -3.47
C LEU A 174 -30.29 -6.17 -2.37
N ILE A 175 -30.65 -5.33 -1.39
CA ILE A 175 -29.74 -4.94 -0.29
C ILE A 175 -29.51 -6.13 0.65
N ALA A 176 -30.50 -7.02 0.82
CA ALA A 176 -30.38 -8.20 1.66
C ALA A 176 -29.43 -9.28 1.07
N ASN A 177 -29.27 -9.32 -0.25
CA ASN A 177 -28.46 -10.32 -0.96
C ASN A 177 -27.18 -9.74 -1.62
N PHE A 178 -26.89 -8.45 -1.47
CA PHE A 178 -25.69 -7.85 -2.03
C PHE A 178 -24.46 -8.16 -1.16
N ASP A 179 -23.91 -9.36 -1.31
CA ASP A 179 -22.61 -9.71 -0.75
C ASP A 179 -21.48 -9.13 -1.63
N VAL A 180 -21.14 -7.87 -1.36
CA VAL A 180 -20.05 -7.08 -2.00
C VAL A 180 -18.72 -7.85 -2.02
N LEU A 181 -18.53 -8.85 -1.15
CA LEU A 181 -17.30 -9.63 -1.06
C LEU A 181 -17.20 -10.74 -2.12
N SER A 182 -18.26 -11.02 -2.86
CA SER A 182 -18.27 -12.06 -3.90
C SER A 182 -17.66 -11.58 -5.23
N GLU A 183 -17.62 -10.27 -5.48
CA GLU A 183 -17.12 -9.68 -6.74
C GLU A 183 -15.63 -9.33 -6.72
N ILE A 184 -14.96 -9.42 -5.56
CA ILE A 184 -13.51 -9.23 -5.49
C ILE A 184 -12.86 -10.41 -6.25
N PRO A 185 -12.14 -10.17 -7.36
CA PRO A 185 -11.44 -11.24 -8.05
C PRO A 185 -10.46 -11.86 -7.07
N ARG A 186 -10.67 -13.15 -6.74
CA ARG A 186 -9.71 -13.95 -5.96
C ARG A 186 -8.45 -14.06 -6.81
N GLY A 187 -7.53 -13.12 -6.62
CA GLY A 187 -6.32 -12.96 -7.41
C GLY A 187 -5.57 -14.28 -7.51
N GLY A 188 -5.46 -14.80 -8.72
CA GLY A 188 -4.71 -16.00 -9.04
C GLY A 188 -3.26 -15.84 -8.61
N THR A 189 -2.76 -16.81 -7.86
CA THR A 189 -1.34 -17.00 -7.61
C THR A 189 -0.65 -17.37 -8.91
N LYS A 190 -0.02 -16.40 -9.58
CA LYS A 190 1.09 -16.70 -10.48
C LYS A 190 2.05 -15.52 -10.55
N VAL A 191 3.05 -15.57 -9.68
CA VAL A 191 4.30 -14.83 -9.85
C VAL A 191 5.27 -15.86 -10.40
N ASP A 192 5.40 -15.91 -11.73
CA ASP A 192 6.49 -16.64 -12.37
C ASP A 192 7.78 -15.82 -12.11
N ASN A 193 8.80 -16.50 -11.58
CA ASN A 193 10.12 -15.97 -11.21
C ASN A 193 11.04 -15.95 -12.43
#